data_AF-A0AA35TYE9-F1
#
_entry.id   AF-A0AA35TYE9-F1
#
_cell.length_a   1.000
_cell.length_b   1.000
_cell.length_c   1.000
_cell.angle_alpha   90.00
_cell.angle_beta   90.00
_cell.angle_gamma   90.00
#
_symmetry.space_group_name_H-M   'P 1'
#
loop_
_entity.id
_entity.type
_entity.pdbx_description
1 polymer ?
#
loop_
_entity_poly.entity_id
_entity_poly.type
_entity_poly.pdbx_seq_one_letter_code
_entity_poly.pdbx_strand_id
1 'polypeptide(L)'
;MVVLRDIDFRSHCEHHVAPIVGRAHIGYLPDHRVIGISKLARVVDVFARRLQIQEKLTAEIADSIESVLQPRGVGVVIEAAHHCMTTRGVSKEGVLMVTSRMLGAFRTDPKTRREFLSMIGNPAASVPR
;
A
#
# COMPACT_ATOMS: atom_id res chain seq x y z
N MET A 1 1.06 -6.35 16.49
CA MET A 1 1.02 -6.62 15.03
C MET A 1 2.42 -6.54 14.45
N VAL A 2 2.63 -7.01 13.22
CA VAL A 2 3.88 -6.79 12.46
C VAL A 2 3.62 -5.73 11.40
N VAL A 3 4.46 -4.70 11.31
CA VAL A 3 4.33 -3.61 10.33
C VAL A 3 5.65 -3.42 9.58
N LEU A 4 5.56 -3.40 8.25
CA LEU A 4 6.62 -2.95 7.34
C LEU A 4 6.11 -1.70 6.63
N ARG A 5 6.74 -0.56 6.89
CA ARG A 5 6.34 0.76 6.37
C ARG A 5 7.42 1.34 5.47
N ASP A 6 7.06 2.36 4.69
CA ASP A 6 7.95 3.06 3.76
C ASP A 6 8.56 2.16 2.68
N ILE A 7 7.78 1.22 2.13
CA ILE A 7 8.21 0.39 0.99
C ILE A 7 8.06 1.22 -0.28
N ASP A 8 9.16 1.78 -0.78
CA ASP A 8 9.15 2.52 -2.05
C ASP A 8 8.73 1.60 -3.21
N PHE A 9 7.86 2.11 -4.10
CA PHE A 9 7.49 1.42 -5.32
C PHE A 9 7.32 2.38 -6.50
N ARG A 10 7.40 1.82 -7.71
CA ARG A 10 7.10 2.50 -8.96
C ARG A 10 6.19 1.61 -9.80
N SER A 11 5.17 2.22 -10.39
CA SER A 11 4.19 1.59 -11.27
C SER A 11 3.87 2.53 -12.44
N HIS A 12 2.99 2.11 -13.34
CA HIS A 12 2.43 2.97 -14.38
C HIS A 12 0.90 2.94 -14.33
N CYS A 13 0.28 4.10 -14.41
CA CYS A 13 -1.17 4.24 -14.52
C CYS A 13 -1.64 3.58 -15.81
N GLU A 14 -2.59 2.64 -15.74
CA GLU A 14 -3.06 1.93 -16.92
C GLU A 14 -3.75 2.82 -17.96
N HIS A 15 -4.31 3.96 -17.54
CA HIS A 15 -5.00 4.89 -18.44
C HIS A 15 -4.05 5.70 -19.34
N HIS A 16 -2.84 5.98 -18.87
CA HIS A 16 -1.94 6.95 -19.51
C HIS A 16 -0.52 6.45 -19.68
N VAL A 17 -0.21 5.26 -19.15
CA VAL A 17 1.15 4.71 -19.05
C VAL A 17 2.10 5.72 -18.39
N ALA A 18 1.57 6.57 -17.52
CA ALA A 18 2.30 7.58 -16.80
C ALA A 18 2.76 7.03 -15.44
N PRO A 19 3.95 7.42 -14.93
CA PRO A 19 4.45 6.91 -13.67
C PRO A 19 3.49 7.14 -12.49
N ILE A 20 3.39 6.13 -11.63
CA ILE A 20 2.88 6.21 -10.26
C ILE A 20 4.08 5.94 -9.35
N VAL A 21 4.43 6.89 -8.50
CA VAL A 21 5.61 6.80 -7.62
C VAL A 21 5.14 7.03 -6.19
N GLY A 22 5.46 6.10 -5.30
CA GLY A 22 4.88 6.15 -3.96
C GLY A 22 5.49 5.16 -2.98
N ARG A 23 4.82 5.05 -1.84
CA ARG A 23 5.15 4.14 -0.75
C ARG A 23 3.97 3.25 -0.39
N ALA A 24 4.28 2.01 -0.04
CA ALA A 24 3.35 1.07 0.52
C ALA A 24 3.71 0.79 1.99
N HIS A 25 2.67 0.62 2.79
CA HIS A 25 2.74 0.28 4.20
C HIS A 25 1.88 -0.96 4.44
N ILE A 26 2.46 -2.00 5.02
CA ILE A 26 1.81 -3.29 5.24
C ILE A 26 1.84 -3.60 6.74
N GLY A 27 0.67 -3.87 7.30
CA GLY A 27 0.49 -4.46 8.62
C GLY A 27 -0.18 -5.82 8.51
N TYR A 28 0.20 -6.78 9.34
CA TYR A 28 -0.57 -8.01 9.53
C TYR A 28 -0.49 -8.52 10.97
N LEU A 29 -1.48 -9.32 11.37
CA LEU A 29 -1.53 -9.99 12.66
C LEU A 29 -1.28 -11.49 12.44
N PRO A 30 -0.06 -12.00 12.72
CA PRO A 30 0.23 -13.41 12.58
C PRO A 30 -0.78 -14.28 13.33
N ASP A 31 -1.04 -15.46 12.76
CA ASP A 31 -1.75 -16.54 13.43
C ASP A 31 -0.80 -17.72 13.59
N HIS A 32 -0.76 -18.63 12.61
CA HIS A 32 0.16 -19.78 12.59
C HIS A 32 1.37 -19.60 11.66
N ARG A 33 1.36 -18.60 10.78
CA ARG A 33 2.41 -18.34 9.78
C ARG A 33 3.01 -16.95 9.93
N VAL A 34 4.32 -16.88 9.75
CA VAL A 34 5.11 -15.64 9.71
C VAL A 34 5.86 -15.60 8.39
N ILE A 35 5.89 -14.43 7.76
CA ILE A 35 6.61 -14.21 6.50
C ILE A 35 7.89 -13.42 6.75
N GLY A 36 8.96 -13.74 6.00
CA GLY A 36 10.18 -12.94 6.03
C GLY A 36 9.96 -11.54 5.44
N ILE A 37 10.54 -10.52 6.06
CA ILE A 37 10.34 -9.10 5.70
C ILE A 37 10.59 -8.80 4.21
N SER A 38 11.60 -9.44 3.61
CA SER A 38 11.93 -9.22 2.18
C SER A 38 10.86 -9.74 1.22
N LYS A 39 9.97 -10.65 1.66
CA LYS A 39 8.91 -11.18 0.81
C LYS A 39 7.70 -10.23 0.79
N LEU A 40 7.43 -9.50 1.87
CA LEU A 40 6.42 -8.44 1.88
C LEU A 40 6.76 -7.35 0.86
N ALA A 41 8.01 -6.88 0.85
CA ALA A 41 8.48 -5.92 -0.16
C ALA A 41 8.36 -6.48 -1.60
N ARG A 42 8.71 -7.76 -1.81
CA ARG A 42 8.56 -8.41 -3.13
C ARG A 42 7.11 -8.51 -3.59
N VAL A 43 6.15 -8.71 -2.68
CA VAL A 43 4.72 -8.72 -3.05
C VAL A 43 4.32 -7.35 -3.59
N VAL A 44 4.76 -6.26 -2.96
CA VAL A 44 4.54 -4.89 -3.50
C VAL A 44 5.13 -4.78 -4.90
N ASP A 45 6.39 -5.16 -5.11
CA ASP A 45 7.07 -5.09 -6.41
C ASP A 45 6.35 -5.87 -7.51
N VAL A 46 5.89 -7.09 -7.22
CA VAL A 46 5.24 -7.97 -8.21
C VAL A 46 3.94 -7.37 -8.74
N PHE A 47 3.17 -6.68 -7.88
CA PHE A 47 1.96 -6.00 -8.30
C PHE A 47 2.23 -4.60 -8.87
N ALA A 48 3.21 -3.86 -8.33
CA ALA A 48 3.57 -2.53 -8.80
C ALA A 48 4.22 -2.53 -10.20
N ARG A 49 4.91 -3.61 -10.60
CA ARG A 49 5.53 -3.73 -11.94
C ARG A 49 4.52 -4.11 -13.03
N ARG A 50 3.37 -3.43 -13.06
CA ARG A 50 2.27 -3.63 -14.00
C ARG A 50 1.70 -2.28 -14.42
N LEU A 51 0.81 -2.30 -15.40
CA LEU A 51 -0.16 -1.22 -15.57
C LEU A 51 -1.20 -1.36 -14.45
N GLN A 52 -1.46 -0.27 -13.73
CA GLN A 52 -2.24 -0.32 -12.50
C GLN A 52 -3.22 0.84 -12.35
N ILE A 53 -4.23 0.56 -11.52
CA ILE A 53 -5.03 1.50 -10.74
C ILE A 53 -4.59 1.36 -9.27
N GLN A 54 -4.40 2.45 -8.54
CA GLN A 54 -3.84 2.39 -7.19
C GLN A 54 -4.73 1.61 -6.20
N GLU A 55 -6.05 1.75 -6.32
CA GLU A 55 -7.05 1.01 -5.56
C GLU A 55 -6.90 -0.50 -5.78
N LYS A 56 -6.71 -0.91 -7.05
CA LYS A 56 -6.50 -2.30 -7.42
C LYS A 56 -5.18 -2.82 -6.88
N LEU A 57 -4.08 -2.10 -7.06
CA LEU A 57 -2.77 -2.43 -6.50
C LEU A 57 -2.85 -2.67 -4.97
N THR A 58 -3.53 -1.78 -4.25
CA THR A 58 -3.75 -1.89 -2.81
C THR A 58 -4.50 -3.17 -2.46
N ALA A 59 -5.52 -3.50 -3.26
CA ALA A 59 -6.33 -4.69 -3.06
C ALA A 59 -5.56 -5.99 -3.32
N GLU A 60 -4.87 -6.07 -4.44
CA GLU A 60 -4.08 -7.22 -4.85
C GLU A 60 -3.01 -7.58 -3.81
N ILE A 61 -2.32 -6.58 -3.24
CA ILE A 61 -1.32 -6.80 -2.18
C ILE A 61 -1.98 -7.38 -0.92
N ALA A 62 -3.05 -6.77 -0.42
CA ALA A 62 -3.67 -7.21 0.83
C ALA A 62 -4.29 -8.62 0.69
N ASP A 63 -4.99 -8.87 -0.41
CA ASP A 63 -5.65 -10.15 -0.68
C ASP A 63 -4.62 -11.28 -0.91
N SER A 64 -3.48 -10.97 -1.54
CA SER A 64 -2.38 -11.93 -1.69
C SER A 64 -1.77 -12.32 -0.35
N ILE A 65 -1.58 -11.36 0.56
CA ILE A 65 -1.06 -11.65 1.90
C ILE A 65 -2.07 -12.46 2.71
N GLU A 66 -3.34 -12.07 2.68
CA GLU A 66 -4.42 -12.76 3.39
C GLU A 66 -4.54 -14.23 2.94
N SER A 67 -4.58 -14.47 1.62
CA SER A 67 -4.74 -15.82 1.07
C SER A 67 -3.56 -16.75 1.37
N VAL A 68 -2.32 -16.24 1.33
CA VAL A 68 -1.13 -17.06 1.54
C VAL A 68 -0.83 -17.28 3.02
N LEU A 69 -0.95 -16.24 3.86
CA LEU A 69 -0.60 -16.34 5.27
C LEU A 69 -1.78 -16.80 6.13
N GLN A 70 -3.02 -16.54 5.71
CA GLN A 70 -4.24 -16.66 6.52
C GLN A 70 -4.04 -16.06 7.92
N PRO A 71 -3.64 -14.78 8.00
CA PRO A 71 -3.43 -14.12 9.27
C PRO A 71 -4.78 -13.80 9.93
N ARG A 72 -4.75 -13.34 11.17
CA ARG A 72 -5.95 -12.79 11.82
C ARG A 72 -6.45 -11.48 11.17
N GLY A 73 -5.62 -10.86 10.33
CA GLY A 73 -5.98 -9.71 9.53
C GLY A 73 -4.76 -9.05 8.88
N VAL A 74 -5.05 -8.25 7.85
CA VAL A 74 -4.07 -7.51 7.06
C VAL A 74 -4.55 -6.06 6.91
N GLY A 75 -3.63 -5.11 6.99
CA GLY A 75 -3.83 -3.73 6.62
C GLY A 75 -2.80 -3.32 5.58
N VAL A 76 -3.24 -2.75 4.46
CA VAL A 76 -2.35 -2.16 3.46
C VAL A 76 -2.77 -0.71 3.25
N VAL A 77 -1.81 0.21 3.29
CA VAL A 77 -1.99 1.62 2.90
C VAL A 77 -0.97 1.93 1.84
N ILE A 78 -1.41 2.55 0.75
CA ILE A 78 -0.55 3.04 -0.32
C ILE A 78 -0.77 4.52 -0.46
N GLU A 79 0.33 5.23 -0.65
CA GLU A 79 0.35 6.64 -0.99
C GLU A 79 1.24 6.87 -2.20
N ALA A 80 0.77 7.63 -3.19
CA ALA A 80 1.54 7.87 -4.39
C ALA A 80 1.20 9.18 -5.07
N ALA A 81 2.20 9.74 -5.74
CA ALA A 81 2.05 10.77 -6.75
C ALA A 81 1.74 10.12 -8.10
N HIS A 82 0.85 10.75 -8.86
CA HIS A 82 0.41 10.27 -10.18
C HIS A 82 0.84 11.25 -11.25
N HIS A 83 1.76 10.85 -12.12
CA HIS A 83 2.29 11.75 -13.16
C HIS A 83 1.26 12.10 -14.22
N CYS A 84 0.21 11.31 -14.39
CA CYS A 84 -0.94 11.71 -15.21
C CYS A 84 -1.68 12.95 -14.68
N MET A 85 -1.47 13.31 -13.40
CA MET A 85 -2.02 14.53 -12.79
C MET A 85 -0.98 15.64 -12.64
N THR A 86 0.32 15.31 -12.51
CA THR A 86 1.37 16.32 -12.24
C THR A 86 2.03 16.85 -13.50
N THR A 87 2.34 16.00 -14.49
CA THR A 87 3.13 16.40 -15.67
C THR A 87 2.28 16.73 -16.89
N ARG A 88 0.96 16.56 -16.80
CA ARG A 88 0.00 16.82 -17.88
C ARG A 88 -1.40 17.08 -17.34
N GLY A 89 -2.30 17.50 -18.22
CA GLY A 89 -3.72 17.66 -17.91
C GLY A 89 -3.93 18.77 -16.88
N VAL A 90 -4.40 18.40 -15.69
CA VAL A 90 -4.74 19.34 -14.60
C VAL A 90 -3.52 19.93 -13.88
N SER A 91 -2.33 19.38 -14.10
CA SER A 91 -1.02 19.86 -13.59
C SER A 91 -1.04 20.22 -12.09
N LYS A 92 -1.48 19.29 -11.25
CA LYS A 92 -1.58 19.45 -9.79
C LYS A 92 -0.37 18.82 -9.09
N GLU A 93 0.62 19.65 -8.78
CA GLU A 93 1.79 19.25 -8.00
C GLU A 93 1.47 19.07 -6.51
N GLY A 94 2.27 18.24 -5.82
CA GLY A 94 2.17 18.01 -4.38
C GLY A 94 0.93 17.23 -3.92
N VAL A 95 0.05 16.81 -4.84
CA VAL A 95 -1.11 15.97 -4.52
C VAL A 95 -0.68 14.51 -4.40
N LEU A 96 -1.07 13.89 -3.30
CA LEU A 96 -0.89 12.46 -3.06
C LEU A 96 -2.26 11.79 -3.01
N MET A 97 -2.38 10.66 -3.70
CA MET A 97 -3.52 9.78 -3.57
C MET A 97 -3.21 8.75 -2.49
N VAL A 98 -4.10 8.60 -1.52
CA VAL A 98 -3.98 7.60 -0.46
C VAL A 98 -5.10 6.57 -0.60
N THR A 99 -4.74 5.30 -0.65
CA THR A 99 -5.67 4.17 -0.71
C THR A 99 -5.38 3.21 0.43
N SER A 100 -6.41 2.51 0.92
CA SER A 100 -6.22 1.50 1.95
C SER A 100 -7.13 0.30 1.76
N ARG A 101 -6.67 -0.85 2.23
CA ARG A 101 -7.48 -2.06 2.37
C ARG A 101 -7.22 -2.71 3.71
N MET A 102 -8.32 -2.96 4.43
CA MET A 102 -8.30 -3.54 5.77
C MET A 102 -9.10 -4.84 5.74
N LEU A 103 -8.48 -5.93 6.19
CA LEU A 103 -9.02 -7.28 6.24
C LEU A 103 -8.92 -7.84 7.66
N GLY A 104 -9.78 -8.82 7.99
CA GLY A 104 -9.83 -9.42 9.32
C GLY A 104 -9.94 -8.39 10.45
N ALA A 105 -9.12 -8.56 11.49
CA ALA A 105 -9.10 -7.69 12.66
C ALA A 105 -8.78 -6.21 12.35
N PHE A 106 -8.07 -5.88 11.27
CA PHE A 106 -7.86 -4.47 10.87
C PHE A 106 -9.17 -3.81 10.41
N ARG A 107 -10.12 -4.60 9.89
CA ARG A 107 -11.45 -4.10 9.49
C ARG A 107 -12.41 -4.07 10.67
N THR A 108 -12.45 -5.15 11.45
CA THR A 108 -13.49 -5.36 12.48
C THR A 108 -13.16 -4.76 13.83
N ASP A 109 -11.88 -4.59 14.18
CA ASP A 109 -11.46 -3.96 15.44
C ASP A 109 -10.88 -2.55 15.22
N PRO A 110 -11.61 -1.49 15.62
CA PRO A 110 -11.12 -0.12 15.52
C PRO A 110 -9.84 0.14 16.32
N LYS A 111 -9.56 -0.59 17.41
CA LYS A 111 -8.32 -0.41 18.20
C LYS A 111 -7.11 -0.88 17.41
N THR A 112 -7.16 -2.10 16.87
CA THR A 112 -6.16 -2.63 15.94
C THR A 112 -5.95 -1.67 14.76
N ARG A 113 -7.02 -1.18 14.12
CA ARG A 113 -6.89 -0.23 13.01
C ARG A 113 -6.18 1.06 13.41
N ARG A 114 -6.54 1.65 14.55
CA ARG A 114 -5.89 2.87 15.05
C ARG A 114 -4.43 2.66 15.39
N GLU A 115 -4.08 1.54 16.02
CA GLU A 115 -2.69 1.18 16.32
C GLU A 115 -1.87 1.11 15.03
N PHE A 116 -2.36 0.43 13.99
CA PHE A 116 -1.70 0.37 12.69
C PHE A 116 -1.50 1.75 12.05
N LEU A 117 -2.57 2.54 11.96
CA LEU A 117 -2.51 3.88 11.37
C LEU A 117 -1.54 4.80 12.16
N SER A 118 -1.43 4.63 13.48
CA SER A 118 -0.45 5.37 14.29
C SER A 118 1.00 4.96 14.01
N MET A 119 1.25 3.68 13.71
CA MET A 119 2.60 3.17 13.43
C MET A 119 3.13 3.60 12.07
N ILE A 120 2.26 3.75 11.07
CA ILE A 120 2.66 4.23 9.73
C ILE A 120 2.83 5.76 9.68
N GLY A 121 2.34 6.48 10.69
CA GLY A 121 2.43 7.93 10.79
C GLY A 121 1.44 8.65 9.86
N ASN A 122 1.70 9.93 9.58
CA ASN A 122 0.97 10.66 8.57
C ASN A 122 1.56 10.32 7.20
N PRO A 123 0.85 9.57 6.33
CA PRO A 123 1.41 9.14 5.06
C PRO A 123 1.95 10.35 4.26
N ALA A 124 1.17 11.43 4.16
CA ALA A 124 1.46 12.57 3.29
C ALA A 124 2.80 13.30 3.53
N ALA A 125 3.47 13.07 4.66
CA ALA A 125 4.78 13.68 4.96
C ALA A 125 5.98 12.91 4.39
N SER A 126 5.76 11.74 3.77
CA SER A 126 6.81 10.74 3.57
C SER A 126 7.36 10.68 2.14
N VAL A 127 6.57 11.04 1.12
CA VAL A 127 6.98 10.89 -0.29
C VAL A 127 8.08 11.91 -0.67
N PRO A 128 9.27 11.49 -1.11
CA PRO A 128 10.31 12.42 -1.56
C PRO A 128 9.82 13.18 -2.80
N ARG A 129 10.15 14.47 -2.88
CA ARG A 129 9.95 15.27 -4.10
C ARG A 129 10.79 14.74 -5.25
#